data_AF-A0A6J7SP42-F1
#
_entry.id   AF-A0A6J7SP42-F1
#
_cell.length_a   1.000
_cell.length_b   1.000
_cell.length_c   1.000
_cell.angle_alpha   90.00
_cell.angle_beta   90.00
_cell.angle_gamma   90.00
#
_symmetry.space_group_name_H-M   'P 1'
#
loop_
_entity.id
_entity.type
_entity.pdbx_description
1 polymer ?
#
loop_
_entity_poly.entity_id
_entity_poly.type
_entity_poly.pdbx_seq_one_letter_code
_entity_poly.pdbx_strand_id
1 'polypeptide(L)'
;MTDLIHPEDFELAAQSIEFHADHASDYQANFDPSWRPDSTSIRIATAEGDYVRADVQLCNFLEDPEIGGLLGLGRFGRDLSDLATAIDLLGQSAPLDSVLPVLARLVDCSVDGTRTQIVYWEDGATTSHTAPDSEGLPDAPTELLALARETGQVQQILDLQGQATKELGDKFGAVSLLPVALPGSKQIGACIVLWSEPAMGLISGPQRLIHQAVRLTALAVADHQSKGALRFDAQHDGLTGLLNRKGLSQVFAAQQGPIAVLYIDLDDFKPVNDEYGHEVGDLMLVEISRRINASVREIDFVARLGGDEFAVLCPGITDSSEAAEIAERLISAVALPAAVGEFTGKIGASAGVALGDSKSEPAALLRTADVALYQAKTGGKQRVAVSNGATTTVG
;
A
#
# COMPACT_ATOMS: atom_id res chain seq x y z
N MET A 1 -25.85 34.90 28.85
CA MET A 1 -24.53 34.93 29.49
C MET A 1 -23.54 35.16 28.37
N THR A 2 -22.67 36.15 28.53
CA THR A 2 -21.67 36.58 27.54
C THR A 2 -20.71 35.43 27.19
N ASP A 3 -20.51 35.18 25.90
CA ASP A 3 -19.39 34.37 25.39
C ASP A 3 -18.09 35.12 25.72
N LEU A 4 -17.47 34.78 26.86
CA LEU A 4 -16.30 35.49 27.38
C LEU A 4 -15.02 34.83 26.90
N ILE A 5 -14.09 35.66 26.42
CA ILE A 5 -12.70 35.28 26.14
C ILE A 5 -11.96 35.18 27.49
N HIS A 6 -11.15 34.14 27.66
CA HIS A 6 -10.34 33.98 28.87
C HIS A 6 -9.45 35.21 29.10
N PRO A 7 -9.40 35.81 30.31
CA PRO A 7 -8.73 37.09 30.56
C PRO A 7 -7.26 37.13 30.15
N GLU A 8 -6.54 36.02 30.30
CA GLU A 8 -5.12 35.91 29.89
C GLU A 8 -4.91 35.93 28.37
N ASP A 9 -5.93 35.56 27.59
CA ASP A 9 -5.83 35.51 26.13
C ASP A 9 -6.19 36.86 25.49
N PHE A 10 -6.76 37.78 26.28
CA PHE A 10 -7.19 39.11 25.82
C PHE A 10 -6.01 39.98 25.38
N GLU A 11 -4.89 39.95 26.12
CA GLU A 11 -3.69 40.71 25.73
C GLU A 11 -3.08 40.22 24.41
N LEU A 12 -3.07 38.89 24.20
CA LEU A 12 -2.59 38.29 22.94
C LEU A 12 -3.50 38.64 21.76
N ALA A 13 -4.82 38.59 21.97
CA ALA A 13 -5.79 39.01 20.98
C ALA A 13 -5.67 40.52 20.66
N ALA A 14 -5.43 41.36 21.67
CA ALA A 14 -5.21 42.80 21.51
C ALA A 14 -3.96 43.13 20.68
N GLN A 15 -2.86 42.41 20.87
CA GLN A 15 -1.64 42.58 20.07
C GLN A 15 -1.85 42.24 18.59
N SER A 16 -2.64 41.20 18.30
CA SER A 16 -3.02 40.86 16.92
C SER A 16 -3.88 41.97 16.28
N ILE A 17 -4.70 42.67 17.06
CA ILE A 17 -5.51 43.81 16.61
C ILE A 17 -4.66 45.05 16.32
N GLU A 18 -3.65 45.34 17.16
CA GLU A 18 -2.72 46.46 16.93
C GLU A 18 -1.97 46.29 15.61
N PHE A 19 -1.47 45.08 15.33
CA PHE A 19 -0.83 44.77 14.04
C PHE A 19 -1.77 44.96 12.84
N HIS A 20 -3.07 44.70 13.02
CA HIS A 20 -4.10 44.93 12.01
C HIS A 20 -4.41 46.41 11.80
N ALA A 21 -4.36 47.24 12.85
CA ALA A 21 -4.58 48.68 12.75
C ALA A 21 -3.53 49.34 11.83
N ASP A 22 -2.28 48.89 11.90
CA ASP A 22 -1.18 49.37 11.06
C ASP A 22 -1.39 49.11 9.55
N HIS A 23 -2.29 48.18 9.19
CA HIS A 23 -2.61 47.79 7.81
C HIS A 23 -4.07 48.07 7.43
N ALA A 24 -4.84 48.75 8.30
CA ALA A 24 -6.28 48.93 8.14
C ALA A 24 -6.65 49.70 6.86
N SER A 25 -5.82 50.65 6.43
CA SER A 25 -6.03 51.43 5.20
C SER A 25 -5.89 50.60 3.91
N ASP A 26 -5.19 49.45 3.94
CA ASP A 26 -5.04 48.57 2.77
C ASP A 26 -6.33 47.77 2.50
N TYR A 27 -7.13 47.49 3.53
CA TYR A 27 -8.40 46.77 3.43
C TYR A 27 -9.51 47.54 2.71
N GLN A 28 -9.59 48.86 2.95
CA GLN A 28 -10.69 49.70 2.43
C GLN A 28 -10.64 49.89 0.91
N ALA A 29 -9.45 49.79 0.29
CA ALA A 29 -9.28 50.08 -1.13
C ALA A 29 -9.21 48.83 -2.02
N ASN A 30 -8.70 47.70 -1.53
CA ASN A 30 -8.48 46.50 -2.33
C ASN A 30 -8.56 45.27 -1.42
N PHE A 31 -9.68 44.54 -1.43
CA PHE A 31 -9.67 43.20 -0.86
C PHE A 31 -8.84 42.29 -1.79
N ASP A 32 -7.53 42.24 -1.55
CA ASP A 32 -6.63 41.30 -2.22
C ASP A 32 -6.96 39.88 -1.71
N PRO A 33 -7.49 38.98 -2.57
CA PRO A 33 -7.86 37.63 -2.16
C PRO A 33 -6.67 36.75 -1.74
N SER A 34 -5.42 37.21 -1.96
CA SER A 34 -4.20 36.52 -1.55
C SER A 34 -3.74 36.87 -0.12
N TRP A 35 -4.25 37.95 0.46
CA TRP A 35 -3.88 38.40 1.80
C TRP A 35 -4.81 37.77 2.86
N ARG A 36 -4.23 37.27 3.96
CA ARG A 36 -4.95 36.48 5.00
C ARG A 36 -4.60 37.03 6.38
N PRO A 37 -5.58 37.31 7.25
CA PRO A 37 -5.31 37.71 8.63
C PRO A 37 -4.67 36.54 9.40
N ASP A 38 -3.68 36.88 10.24
CA ASP A 38 -3.05 35.90 11.12
C ASP A 38 -4.10 35.38 12.13
N SER A 39 -4.16 34.05 12.29
CA SER A 39 -5.04 33.42 13.28
C SER A 39 -4.37 33.45 14.65
N THR A 40 -5.10 33.85 15.69
CA THR A 40 -4.67 33.72 17.09
C THR A 40 -5.50 32.64 17.80
N SER A 41 -4.91 31.92 18.74
CA SER A 41 -5.66 30.96 19.56
C SER A 41 -6.09 31.63 20.86
N ILE A 42 -7.38 31.58 21.17
CA ILE A 42 -7.97 32.05 22.42
C ILE A 42 -8.74 30.92 23.10
N ARG A 43 -9.17 31.11 24.33
CA ARG A 43 -10.13 30.24 25.02
C ARG A 43 -11.45 30.97 25.21
N ILE A 44 -12.56 30.31 24.91
CA ILE A 44 -13.93 30.82 25.00
C ILE A 44 -14.69 29.99 26.03
N ALA A 45 -15.42 30.65 26.93
CA ALA A 45 -16.29 29.97 27.88
C ALA A 45 -17.55 29.42 27.18
N THR A 46 -17.87 28.16 27.42
CA THR A 46 -19.12 27.51 26.99
C THR A 46 -20.29 27.93 27.88
N ALA A 47 -21.52 27.67 27.43
CA ALA A 47 -22.73 27.91 28.23
C ALA A 47 -22.75 27.15 29.56
N GLU A 48 -21.96 26.08 29.66
CA GLU A 48 -21.82 25.22 30.85
C GLU A 48 -20.71 25.71 31.81
N GLY A 49 -19.93 26.72 31.40
CA GLY A 49 -18.86 27.34 32.20
C GLY A 49 -17.45 26.79 31.95
N ASP A 50 -17.31 25.75 31.13
CA ASP A 50 -16.01 25.21 30.72
C ASP A 50 -15.35 26.09 29.65
N TYR A 51 -14.02 26.18 29.64
CA TYR A 51 -13.29 26.91 28.61
C TYR A 51 -12.83 25.96 27.50
N VAL A 52 -13.19 26.28 26.25
CA VAL A 52 -12.73 25.57 25.05
C VAL A 52 -11.76 26.46 24.28
N ARG A 53 -10.69 25.86 23.74
CA ARG A 53 -9.79 26.57 22.83
C ARG A 53 -10.56 26.93 21.55
N ALA A 54 -10.25 28.04 20.92
CA ALA A 54 -10.75 28.46 19.63
C ALA A 54 -9.63 29.17 18.86
N ASP A 55 -9.47 28.86 17.58
CA ASP A 55 -8.66 29.68 16.69
C ASP A 55 -9.57 30.76 16.12
N VAL A 56 -9.22 32.03 16.33
CA VAL A 56 -9.98 33.18 15.85
C VAL A 56 -9.13 34.03 14.91
N GLN A 57 -9.77 34.52 13.86
CA GLN A 57 -9.30 35.63 13.06
C GLN A 57 -10.13 36.86 13.45
N LEU A 58 -9.45 37.95 13.77
CA LEU A 58 -10.10 39.18 14.19
C LEU A 58 -9.94 40.23 13.09
N CYS A 59 -11.05 40.79 12.66
CA CYS A 59 -11.08 41.91 11.72
C CYS A 59 -11.49 43.18 12.47
N ASN A 60 -10.71 44.25 12.31
CA ASN A 60 -10.96 45.53 12.95
C ASN A 60 -11.86 46.41 12.08
N PHE A 61 -13.07 46.70 12.55
CA PHE A 61 -14.04 47.59 11.90
C PHE A 61 -14.41 48.79 12.81
N LEU A 62 -13.50 49.21 13.69
CA LEU A 62 -13.75 50.33 14.62
C LEU A 62 -13.99 51.67 13.89
N GLU A 63 -13.45 51.85 12.69
CA GLU A 63 -13.64 53.05 11.87
C GLU A 63 -14.87 52.98 10.95
N ASP A 64 -15.47 51.79 10.79
CA ASP A 64 -16.70 51.62 10.01
C ASP A 64 -17.90 52.12 10.85
N PRO A 65 -18.61 53.18 10.41
CA PRO A 65 -19.70 53.75 11.18
C PRO A 65 -20.95 52.86 11.26
N GLU A 66 -21.08 51.83 10.42
CA GLU A 66 -22.18 50.86 10.48
C GLU A 66 -21.89 49.69 11.44
N ILE A 67 -20.62 49.29 11.58
CA ILE A 67 -20.21 48.16 12.43
C ILE A 67 -19.71 48.65 13.80
N GLY A 68 -18.81 49.62 13.83
CA GLY A 68 -18.26 50.24 15.04
C GLY A 68 -17.67 49.25 16.05
N GLY A 69 -17.04 48.16 15.58
CA GLY A 69 -16.65 47.03 16.43
C GLY A 69 -15.63 46.08 15.82
N LEU A 70 -15.37 44.96 16.50
CA LEU A 70 -14.48 43.89 16.03
C LEU A 70 -15.33 42.72 15.52
N LEU A 71 -14.98 42.18 14.35
CA LEU A 71 -15.59 40.96 13.81
C LEU A 71 -14.62 39.79 14.03
N GLY A 72 -15.00 38.83 14.88
CA GLY A 72 -14.26 37.60 15.10
C GLY A 72 -14.81 36.44 14.29
N LEU A 73 -14.00 35.86 13.41
CA LEU A 73 -14.28 34.61 12.73
C LEU A 73 -13.53 33.50 13.44
N GLY A 74 -14.24 32.68 14.22
CA GLY A 74 -13.67 31.65 15.07
C GLY A 74 -14.01 30.23 14.62
N ARG A 75 -13.08 29.31 14.86
CA ARG A 75 -13.34 27.87 14.88
C ARG A 75 -12.92 27.32 16.24
N PHE A 76 -13.65 26.35 16.79
CA PHE A 76 -13.19 25.68 18.02
C PHE A 76 -11.87 24.95 17.76
N GLY A 77 -10.96 25.04 18.72
CA GLY A 77 -9.63 24.48 18.72
C GLY A 77 -9.73 22.98 18.63
N ARG A 78 -9.15 22.43 17.58
CA ARG A 78 -9.35 21.03 17.21
C ARG A 78 -8.46 20.12 18.02
N ASP A 79 -9.02 18.97 18.36
CA ASP A 79 -8.27 17.84 18.88
C ASP A 79 -7.22 17.40 17.84
N LEU A 80 -5.93 17.58 18.14
CA LEU A 80 -4.81 17.12 17.32
C LEU A 80 -4.42 15.68 17.67
N SER A 81 -5.19 14.98 18.50
CA SER A 81 -4.98 13.56 18.85
C SER A 81 -4.83 12.70 17.60
N ASP A 82 -5.55 12.98 16.52
CA ASP A 82 -5.44 12.23 15.26
C ASP A 82 -4.11 12.41 14.55
N LEU A 83 -3.51 13.61 14.60
CA LEU A 83 -2.18 13.84 14.05
C LEU A 83 -1.14 13.05 14.85
N ALA A 84 -1.21 13.11 16.18
CA ALA A 84 -0.33 12.34 17.05
C ALA A 84 -0.52 10.83 16.84
N THR A 85 -1.76 10.36 16.79
CA THR A 85 -2.12 8.95 16.56
C THR A 85 -1.60 8.48 15.21
N ALA A 86 -1.76 9.27 14.15
CA ALA A 86 -1.25 8.93 12.82
C ALA A 86 0.29 8.84 12.81
N ILE A 87 0.98 9.76 13.49
CA ILE A 87 2.45 9.72 13.64
C ILE A 87 2.89 8.47 14.41
N ASP A 88 2.20 8.14 15.51
CA ASP A 88 2.52 6.97 16.33
C ASP A 88 2.29 5.66 15.55
N LEU A 89 1.17 5.55 14.82
CA LEU A 89 0.87 4.40 13.97
C LEU A 89 1.92 4.22 12.86
N LEU A 90 2.33 5.32 12.22
CA LEU A 90 3.41 5.31 11.22
C LEU A 90 4.75 4.90 11.85
N GLY A 91 5.09 5.45 13.01
CA GLY A 91 6.29 5.07 13.77
C GLY A 91 6.32 3.59 14.15
N GLN A 92 5.15 3.01 14.41
CA GLN A 92 4.96 1.59 14.70
C GLN A 92 4.82 0.71 13.44
N SER A 93 4.92 1.29 12.23
CA SER A 93 4.78 0.53 10.99
C SER A 93 3.42 -0.18 10.85
N ALA A 94 2.35 0.44 11.37
CA ALA A 94 1.00 -0.10 11.32
C ALA A 94 0.48 -0.26 9.87
N PRO A 95 -0.43 -1.22 9.61
CA PRO A 95 -1.01 -1.40 8.28
C PRO A 95 -1.83 -0.19 7.84
N LEU A 96 -1.96 0.01 6.52
CA LEU A 96 -2.74 1.10 5.93
C LEU A 96 -4.18 1.15 6.46
N ASP A 97 -4.80 0.00 6.68
CA ASP A 97 -6.16 -0.13 7.23
C ASP A 97 -6.32 0.50 8.62
N SER A 98 -5.23 0.67 9.38
CA SER A 98 -5.23 1.37 10.67
C SER A 98 -4.87 2.85 10.53
N VAL A 99 -3.99 3.19 9.58
CA VAL A 99 -3.46 4.56 9.41
C VAL A 99 -4.42 5.45 8.64
N LEU A 100 -4.94 4.97 7.50
CA LEU A 100 -5.73 5.78 6.57
C LEU A 100 -7.05 6.28 7.17
N PRO A 101 -7.81 5.51 7.97
CA PRO A 101 -9.00 6.02 8.64
C PRO A 101 -8.72 7.18 9.61
N VAL A 102 -7.58 7.14 10.32
CA VAL A 102 -7.16 8.23 11.23
C VAL A 102 -6.79 9.49 10.44
N LEU A 103 -6.09 9.33 9.31
CA LEU A 103 -5.78 10.45 8.43
C LEU A 103 -7.03 11.03 7.75
N ALA A 104 -8.02 10.20 7.40
CA ALA A 104 -9.30 10.68 6.91
C ALA A 104 -10.03 11.50 7.98
N ARG A 105 -10.07 11.02 9.24
CA ARG A 105 -10.68 11.76 10.36
C ARG A 105 -9.97 13.08 10.66
N LEU A 106 -8.64 13.10 10.59
CA LEU A 106 -7.84 14.33 10.70
C LEU A 106 -8.31 15.41 9.70
N VAL A 107 -8.65 14.98 8.48
CA VAL A 107 -9.12 15.85 7.40
C VAL A 107 -10.60 16.17 7.49
N ASP A 108 -11.43 15.33 8.12
CA ASP A 108 -12.82 15.66 8.46
C ASP A 108 -12.88 16.75 9.52
N CYS A 109 -12.06 16.62 10.58
CA CYS A 109 -12.03 17.61 11.65
C CYS A 109 -11.54 18.97 11.15
N SER A 110 -10.50 19.01 10.32
CA SER A 110 -10.57 19.63 8.99
C SER A 110 -11.39 20.87 8.66
N VAL A 111 -12.65 20.66 8.32
CA VAL A 111 -13.59 21.65 7.81
C VAL A 111 -14.97 21.11 8.15
N ASP A 112 -15.79 21.90 8.85
CA ASP A 112 -17.14 21.46 9.19
C ASP A 112 -17.96 21.20 7.92
N GLY A 113 -18.80 20.16 7.94
CA GLY A 113 -19.55 19.73 6.76
C GLY A 113 -18.69 19.07 5.67
N THR A 114 -17.45 18.67 5.98
CA THR A 114 -16.64 17.83 5.09
C THR A 114 -16.57 16.38 5.54
N ARG A 115 -16.44 15.49 4.57
CA ARG A 115 -16.26 14.06 4.76
C ARG A 115 -15.18 13.55 3.81
N THR A 116 -14.28 12.73 4.32
CA THR A 116 -13.05 12.36 3.64
C THR A 116 -13.01 10.86 3.41
N GLN A 117 -12.60 10.50 2.21
CA GLN A 117 -12.12 9.15 1.90
C GLN A 117 -10.73 9.25 1.30
N ILE A 118 -9.87 8.29 1.65
CA ILE A 118 -8.54 8.14 1.07
C ILE A 118 -8.56 6.91 0.20
N VAL A 119 -8.31 7.12 -1.09
CA VAL A 119 -8.21 6.06 -2.09
C VAL A 119 -6.74 5.79 -2.36
N TYR A 120 -6.30 4.54 -2.31
CA TYR A 120 -4.94 4.15 -2.71
C TYR A 120 -4.96 3.03 -3.75
N TRP A 121 -3.86 2.91 -4.48
CA TRP A 121 -3.69 1.91 -5.53
C TRP A 121 -2.50 1.01 -5.25
N GLU A 122 -2.74 -0.30 -5.28
CA GLU A 122 -1.74 -1.34 -5.12
C GLU A 122 -2.06 -2.50 -6.08
N ASP A 123 -1.08 -2.95 -6.87
CA ASP A 123 -1.18 -4.13 -7.76
C ASP A 123 -2.44 -4.18 -8.66
N GLY A 124 -2.91 -3.01 -9.11
CA GLY A 124 -4.10 -2.89 -9.96
C GLY A 124 -5.42 -2.87 -9.19
N ALA A 125 -5.41 -3.12 -7.89
CA ALA A 125 -6.55 -2.92 -7.00
C ALA A 125 -6.68 -1.45 -6.59
N THR A 126 -7.92 -1.03 -6.35
CA THR A 126 -8.27 0.28 -5.79
C THR A 126 -8.97 0.05 -4.47
N THR A 127 -8.42 0.60 -3.39
CA THR A 127 -8.97 0.45 -2.04
C THR A 127 -9.28 1.83 -1.47
N SER A 128 -10.38 1.95 -0.73
CA SER A 128 -10.86 3.21 -0.14
C SER A 128 -11.03 3.05 1.36
N HIS A 129 -10.60 4.06 2.12
CA HIS A 129 -10.81 4.15 3.57
C HIS A 129 -11.47 5.47 3.93
N THR A 130 -12.50 5.42 4.77
CA THR A 130 -13.20 6.59 5.29
C THR A 130 -12.86 6.80 6.76
N ALA A 131 -13.16 7.98 7.31
CA ALA A 131 -13.16 8.15 8.75
C ALA A 131 -14.21 7.21 9.40
N PRO A 132 -14.01 6.73 10.65
CA PRO A 132 -14.93 5.82 11.33
C PRO A 132 -16.38 6.33 11.43
N ASP A 133 -16.57 7.65 11.57
CA ASP A 133 -17.89 8.27 11.71
C ASP A 133 -18.47 8.77 10.37
N SER A 134 -17.80 8.44 9.26
CA SER A 134 -18.11 8.92 7.90
C SER A 134 -18.77 7.82 7.06
N GLU A 135 -19.60 6.97 7.68
CA GLU A 135 -20.30 5.88 6.99
C GLU A 135 -21.25 6.40 5.88
N GLY A 136 -21.36 5.64 4.79
CA GLY A 136 -22.28 5.92 3.69
C GLY A 136 -21.81 7.03 2.74
N LEU A 137 -20.50 7.23 2.59
CA LEU A 137 -19.96 8.01 1.48
C LEU A 137 -20.14 7.27 0.15
N PRO A 138 -20.44 7.99 -0.94
CA PRO A 138 -20.50 7.41 -2.27
C PRO A 138 -19.10 7.03 -2.77
N ASP A 139 -19.04 6.14 -3.76
CA ASP A 139 -17.77 5.85 -4.42
C ASP A 139 -17.17 7.11 -5.03
N ALA A 140 -15.84 7.25 -4.93
CA ALA A 140 -15.16 8.38 -5.53
C ALA A 140 -15.31 8.35 -7.06
N PRO A 141 -15.54 9.50 -7.72
CA PRO A 141 -15.75 9.54 -9.17
C PRO A 141 -14.55 8.96 -9.94
N THR A 142 -14.73 7.80 -10.57
CA THR A 142 -13.65 7.03 -11.22
C THR A 142 -12.92 7.83 -12.30
N GLU A 143 -13.64 8.62 -13.09
CA GLU A 143 -13.06 9.46 -14.15
C GLU A 143 -12.15 10.56 -13.57
N LEU A 144 -12.58 11.21 -12.48
CA LEU A 144 -11.77 12.22 -11.81
C LEU A 144 -10.58 11.60 -11.08
N LEU A 145 -10.74 10.41 -10.50
CA LEU A 145 -9.63 9.67 -9.90
C LEU A 145 -8.56 9.32 -10.94
N ALA A 146 -8.98 8.85 -12.12
CA ALA A 146 -8.06 8.57 -13.23
C ALA A 146 -7.33 9.85 -13.68
N LEU A 147 -8.05 10.95 -13.85
CA LEU A 147 -7.48 12.23 -14.27
C LEU A 147 -6.53 12.81 -13.21
N ALA A 148 -6.90 12.76 -11.92
CA ALA A 148 -6.05 13.18 -10.81
C ALA A 148 -4.76 12.35 -10.74
N ARG A 149 -4.86 11.04 -10.97
CA ARG A 149 -3.72 10.11 -10.98
C ARG A 149 -2.79 10.35 -12.16
N GLU A 150 -3.33 10.65 -13.33
CA GLU A 150 -2.56 10.93 -14.55
C GLU A 150 -1.87 12.29 -14.49
N THR A 151 -2.62 13.34 -14.11
CA THR A 151 -2.14 14.73 -14.16
C THR A 151 -1.35 15.14 -12.92
N GLY A 152 -1.58 14.49 -11.78
CA GLY A 152 -1.08 14.94 -10.48
C GLY A 152 -1.66 16.28 -10.05
N GLN A 153 -2.74 16.74 -10.68
CA GLN A 153 -3.41 18.01 -10.37
C GLN A 153 -4.70 17.76 -9.58
N VAL A 154 -5.02 18.72 -8.70
CA VAL A 154 -6.29 18.71 -7.96
C VAL A 154 -7.45 18.77 -8.94
N GLN A 155 -8.41 17.85 -8.78
CA GLN A 155 -9.66 17.82 -9.55
C GLN A 155 -10.80 18.24 -8.62
N GLN A 156 -11.80 18.94 -9.14
CA GLN A 156 -12.94 19.37 -8.33
C GLN A 156 -14.22 19.51 -9.16
N ILE A 157 -15.34 19.20 -8.54
CA ILE A 157 -16.68 19.58 -9.00
C ILE A 157 -17.27 20.47 -7.91
N LEU A 158 -17.63 21.70 -8.26
CA LEU A 158 -18.17 22.71 -7.34
C LEU A 158 -19.70 22.81 -7.39
N ASP A 159 -20.35 22.12 -8.32
CA ASP A 159 -21.80 22.04 -8.45
C ASP A 159 -22.21 20.59 -8.70
N LEU A 160 -22.21 19.81 -7.63
CA LEU A 160 -22.70 18.43 -7.68
C LEU A 160 -24.21 18.36 -7.94
N GLN A 161 -24.98 19.39 -7.56
CA GLN A 161 -26.43 19.43 -7.79
C GLN A 161 -26.78 19.43 -9.28
N GLY A 162 -25.96 20.07 -10.12
CA GLY A 162 -26.12 20.09 -11.57
C GLY A 162 -25.54 18.89 -12.32
N GLN A 163 -24.71 18.05 -11.68
CA GLN A 163 -23.90 17.04 -12.38
C GLN A 163 -23.95 15.61 -11.78
N ALA A 164 -24.43 15.44 -10.55
CA ALA A 164 -24.47 14.15 -9.86
C ALA A 164 -25.87 13.52 -9.82
N THR A 165 -25.97 12.29 -9.33
CA THR A 165 -27.27 11.69 -9.00
C THR A 165 -27.98 12.54 -7.94
N LYS A 166 -29.31 12.62 -8.03
CA LYS A 166 -30.14 13.48 -7.15
C LYS A 166 -29.83 13.28 -5.65
N GLU A 167 -29.55 12.05 -5.25
CA GLU A 167 -29.22 11.65 -3.87
C GLU A 167 -27.84 12.16 -3.39
N LEU A 168 -26.84 12.24 -4.28
CA LEU A 168 -25.53 12.83 -3.95
C LEU A 168 -25.62 14.37 -3.88
N GLY A 169 -26.31 14.99 -4.83
CA GLY A 169 -26.48 16.44 -4.91
C GLY A 169 -27.31 17.03 -3.76
N ASP A 170 -28.21 16.23 -3.17
CA ASP A 170 -28.98 16.62 -1.99
C ASP A 170 -28.14 16.66 -0.70
N LYS A 171 -27.01 15.93 -0.64
CA LYS A 171 -26.13 15.82 0.54
C LYS A 171 -24.84 16.63 0.43
N PHE A 172 -24.23 16.72 -0.75
CA PHE A 172 -22.96 17.40 -0.95
C PHE A 172 -23.05 18.40 -2.11
N GLY A 173 -22.53 19.62 -1.89
CA GLY A 173 -22.43 20.66 -2.91
C GLY A 173 -21.17 20.55 -3.77
N ALA A 174 -20.08 20.00 -3.23
CA ALA A 174 -18.82 19.86 -3.95
C ALA A 174 -18.04 18.57 -3.61
N VAL A 175 -17.19 18.14 -4.54
CA VAL A 175 -16.16 17.11 -4.31
C VAL A 175 -14.82 17.59 -4.84
N SER A 176 -13.76 17.40 -4.05
CA SER A 176 -12.38 17.73 -4.43
C SER A 176 -11.47 16.51 -4.26
N LEU A 177 -10.60 16.27 -5.23
CA LEU A 177 -9.66 15.17 -5.27
C LEU A 177 -8.24 15.72 -5.22
N LEU A 178 -7.52 15.40 -4.16
CA LEU A 178 -6.15 15.82 -3.91
C LEU A 178 -5.22 14.64 -4.18
N PRO A 179 -4.48 14.63 -5.30
CA PRO A 179 -3.55 13.56 -5.62
C PRO A 179 -2.38 13.56 -4.62
N VAL A 180 -2.00 12.36 -4.19
CA VAL A 180 -0.92 12.12 -3.25
C VAL A 180 0.28 11.55 -4.02
N ALA A 181 1.26 12.42 -4.29
CA ALA A 181 2.51 12.04 -4.90
C ALA A 181 3.41 11.30 -3.90
N LEU A 182 3.98 10.18 -4.32
CA LEU A 182 4.90 9.41 -3.48
C LEU A 182 6.26 10.13 -3.35
N PRO A 183 6.92 10.06 -2.17
CA PRO A 183 8.20 10.72 -1.96
C PRO A 183 9.26 10.30 -2.99
N GLY A 184 9.94 11.28 -3.59
CA GLY A 184 11.01 11.02 -4.57
C GLY A 184 10.53 10.55 -5.95
N SER A 185 9.21 10.51 -6.21
CA SER A 185 8.63 10.09 -7.49
C SER A 185 7.58 11.10 -7.99
N LYS A 186 7.30 11.08 -9.30
CA LYS A 186 6.13 11.76 -9.88
C LYS A 186 4.86 10.89 -9.84
N GLN A 187 4.97 9.65 -9.38
CA GLN A 187 3.87 8.71 -9.28
C GLN A 187 2.87 9.15 -8.21
N ILE A 188 1.60 9.15 -8.58
CA ILE A 188 0.48 9.31 -7.65
C ILE A 188 0.08 7.93 -7.12
N GLY A 189 0.32 7.70 -5.83
CA GLY A 189 0.06 6.41 -5.16
C GLY A 189 -1.27 6.37 -4.41
N ALA A 190 -1.83 7.55 -4.10
CA ALA A 190 -3.13 7.69 -3.46
C ALA A 190 -3.81 9.00 -3.84
N CYS A 191 -5.05 9.18 -3.42
CA CYS A 191 -5.82 10.40 -3.58
C CYS A 191 -6.69 10.60 -2.35
N ILE A 192 -6.66 11.80 -1.78
CA ILE A 192 -7.61 12.21 -0.74
C ILE A 192 -8.82 12.82 -1.44
N VAL A 193 -10.00 12.31 -1.17
CA VAL A 193 -11.26 12.78 -1.76
C VAL A 193 -12.08 13.42 -0.66
N LEU A 194 -12.41 14.70 -0.86
CA LEU A 194 -13.13 15.55 0.08
C LEU A 194 -14.51 15.83 -0.47
N TRP A 195 -15.53 15.34 0.22
CA TRP A 195 -16.91 15.69 -0.01
C TRP A 195 -17.26 16.88 0.88
N SER A 196 -17.86 17.92 0.31
CA SER A 196 -18.24 19.13 1.04
C SER A 196 -19.73 19.38 0.88
N GLU A 197 -20.44 19.51 2.00
CA GLU A 197 -21.85 19.92 2.05
C GLU A 197 -22.05 21.27 1.34
N PRO A 198 -21.27 22.33 1.64
CA PRO A 198 -21.32 23.55 0.85
C PRO A 198 -20.63 23.39 -0.50
N ALA A 199 -21.20 24.03 -1.52
CA ALA A 199 -20.61 24.20 -2.86
C ALA A 199 -19.45 25.22 -2.82
N MET A 200 -18.37 24.88 -2.11
CA MET A 200 -17.17 25.72 -1.99
C MET A 200 -15.95 25.04 -2.58
N GLY A 201 -15.13 25.83 -3.26
CA GLY A 201 -13.83 25.38 -3.74
C GLY A 201 -12.77 25.40 -2.64
N LEU A 202 -11.72 24.60 -2.82
CA LEU A 202 -10.54 24.68 -1.97
C LEU A 202 -9.90 26.07 -2.11
N ILE A 203 -9.98 26.88 -1.06
CA ILE A 203 -9.36 28.20 -1.02
C ILE A 203 -7.86 28.04 -0.80
N SER A 204 -7.03 28.69 -1.64
CA SER A 204 -5.58 28.76 -1.44
C SER A 204 -5.26 29.49 -0.11
N GLY A 205 -4.52 28.81 0.77
CA GLY A 205 -4.13 29.28 2.11
C GLY A 205 -3.45 28.17 2.92
N PRO A 206 -2.98 28.45 4.15
CA PRO A 206 -2.30 27.45 4.99
C PRO A 206 -3.30 26.39 5.52
N GLN A 207 -3.72 25.45 4.66
CA GLN A 207 -4.48 24.26 5.01
C GLN A 207 -3.57 23.21 5.68
N ARG A 208 -2.96 23.58 6.81
CA ARG A 208 -1.86 22.80 7.43
C ARG A 208 -2.23 21.33 7.66
N LEU A 209 -3.45 21.06 8.12
CA LEU A 209 -3.92 19.69 8.40
C LEU A 209 -4.13 18.86 7.13
N ILE A 210 -4.75 19.44 6.09
CA ILE A 210 -4.93 18.76 4.79
C ILE A 210 -3.56 18.46 4.17
N HIS A 211 -2.64 19.44 4.19
CA HIS A 211 -1.28 19.22 3.70
C HIS A 211 -0.50 18.19 4.53
N GLN A 212 -0.69 18.16 5.85
CA GLN A 212 -0.10 17.14 6.73
C GLN A 212 -0.67 15.76 6.41
N ALA A 213 -1.99 15.64 6.25
CA ALA A 213 -2.63 14.40 5.85
C ALA A 213 -2.10 13.90 4.50
N VAL A 214 -2.03 14.76 3.47
CA VAL A 214 -1.42 14.40 2.17
C VAL A 214 0.00 13.85 2.35
N ARG A 215 0.85 14.50 3.15
CA ARG A 215 2.23 14.07 3.39
C ARG A 215 2.31 12.75 4.16
N LEU A 216 1.48 12.58 5.19
CA LEU A 216 1.45 11.36 6.00
C LEU A 216 0.86 10.19 5.21
N THR A 217 -0.15 10.42 4.37
CA THR A 217 -0.67 9.43 3.42
C THR A 217 0.42 9.04 2.42
N ALA A 218 1.16 10.00 1.86
CA ALA A 218 2.27 9.72 0.96
C ALA A 218 3.33 8.83 1.63
N LEU A 219 3.67 9.13 2.88
CA LEU A 219 4.63 8.34 3.65
C LEU A 219 4.09 6.94 3.96
N ALA A 220 2.84 6.82 4.39
CA ALA A 220 2.18 5.55 4.70
C ALA A 220 2.17 4.62 3.48
N VAL A 221 1.74 5.13 2.33
CA VAL A 221 1.63 4.35 1.09
C VAL A 221 3.01 3.97 0.57
N ALA A 222 3.99 4.88 0.61
CA ALA A 222 5.35 4.58 0.18
C ALA A 222 6.03 3.54 1.09
N ASP A 223 5.83 3.62 2.40
CA ASP A 223 6.32 2.65 3.37
C ASP A 223 5.68 1.27 3.16
N HIS A 224 4.37 1.22 2.97
CA HIS A 224 3.64 -0.01 2.64
C HIS A 224 4.15 -0.66 1.35
N GLN A 225 4.28 0.11 0.26
CA GLN A 225 4.81 -0.39 -1.01
C GLN A 225 6.27 -0.84 -0.91
N SER A 226 7.11 -0.10 -0.20
CA SER A 226 8.51 -0.47 0.02
C SER A 226 8.63 -1.79 0.79
N LYS A 227 7.78 -1.98 1.82
CA LYS A 227 7.71 -3.24 2.56
C LYS A 227 7.16 -4.38 1.71
N GLY A 228 6.18 -4.11 0.85
CA GLY A 228 5.67 -5.07 -0.13
C GLY A 228 6.76 -5.56 -1.08
N ALA A 229 7.49 -4.63 -1.70
CA ALA A 229 8.62 -4.93 -2.59
C ALA A 229 9.73 -5.68 -1.85
N LEU A 230 10.13 -5.24 -0.65
CA LEU A 230 11.14 -5.93 0.16
C LEU A 230 10.70 -7.36 0.53
N ARG A 231 9.41 -7.58 0.82
CA ARG A 231 8.87 -8.92 1.08
C ARG A 231 8.92 -9.78 -0.18
N PHE A 232 8.51 -9.23 -1.32
CA PHE A 232 8.57 -9.92 -2.61
C PHE A 232 10.02 -10.32 -2.94
N ASP A 233 10.96 -9.37 -2.91
CA ASP A 233 12.39 -9.60 -3.15
C ASP A 233 13.01 -10.59 -2.16
N ALA A 234 12.58 -10.56 -0.90
CA ALA A 234 13.05 -11.50 0.10
C ALA A 234 12.52 -12.93 -0.12
N GLN A 235 11.41 -13.11 -0.82
CA GLN A 235 10.74 -14.40 -1.01
C GLN A 235 10.80 -14.96 -2.43
N HIS A 236 11.22 -14.17 -3.42
CA HIS A 236 11.27 -14.56 -4.83
C HIS A 236 12.70 -14.53 -5.39
N ASP A 237 12.92 -15.26 -6.47
CA ASP A 237 14.16 -15.29 -7.24
C ASP A 237 14.14 -14.14 -8.26
N GLY A 238 15.16 -13.27 -8.21
CA GLY A 238 15.19 -12.04 -9.01
C GLY A 238 15.32 -12.23 -10.53
N LEU A 239 15.69 -13.43 -11.00
CA LEU A 239 15.77 -13.74 -12.43
C LEU A 239 14.45 -14.31 -12.96
N THR A 240 13.87 -15.26 -12.23
CA THR A 240 12.76 -16.08 -12.72
C THR A 240 11.39 -15.63 -12.21
N GLY A 241 11.35 -14.83 -11.14
CA GLY A 241 10.12 -14.43 -10.46
C GLY A 241 9.44 -15.56 -9.67
N LEU A 242 10.01 -16.77 -9.65
CA LEU A 242 9.55 -17.88 -8.82
C LEU A 242 9.85 -17.62 -7.35
N LEU A 243 9.30 -18.43 -6.43
CA LEU A 243 9.74 -18.40 -5.03
C LEU A 243 11.24 -18.70 -4.95
N ASN A 244 11.93 -18.06 -4.01
CA ASN A 244 13.26 -18.48 -3.60
C ASN A 244 13.16 -19.48 -2.43
N ARG A 245 14.31 -19.96 -1.93
CA ARG A 245 14.37 -20.90 -0.80
C ARG A 245 13.61 -20.42 0.46
N LYS A 246 13.65 -19.11 0.74
CA LYS A 246 12.94 -18.50 1.89
C LYS A 246 11.43 -18.46 1.64
N GLY A 247 11.00 -18.06 0.44
CA GLY A 247 9.60 -18.07 0.03
C GLY A 247 8.98 -19.47 0.13
N LEU A 248 9.67 -20.49 -0.39
CA LEU A 248 9.22 -21.88 -0.31
C LEU A 248 9.06 -22.36 1.14
N SER A 249 10.01 -22.02 2.01
CA SER A 249 9.95 -22.38 3.43
C SER A 249 8.76 -21.73 4.15
N GLN A 250 8.43 -20.49 3.78
CA GLN A 250 7.28 -19.77 4.35
C GLN A 250 5.96 -20.36 3.89
N VAL A 251 5.84 -20.67 2.60
CA VAL A 251 4.65 -21.33 2.05
C VAL A 251 4.45 -22.72 2.66
N PHE A 252 5.54 -23.48 2.84
CA PHE A 252 5.51 -24.77 3.54
C PHE A 252 4.91 -24.62 4.94
N ALA A 253 5.37 -23.63 5.73
CA ALA A 253 4.90 -23.43 7.09
C ALA A 253 3.41 -23.08 7.19
N ALA A 254 2.81 -22.57 6.12
CA ALA A 254 1.38 -22.30 6.02
C ALA A 254 0.55 -23.55 5.68
N GLN A 255 1.16 -24.60 5.12
CA GLN A 255 0.45 -25.80 4.73
C GLN A 255 -0.02 -26.61 5.94
N GLN A 256 -1.20 -27.20 5.80
CA GLN A 256 -1.76 -28.13 6.78
C GLN A 256 -1.90 -29.50 6.12
N GLY A 257 -1.46 -30.56 6.81
CA GLY A 257 -1.61 -31.93 6.33
C GLY A 257 -0.45 -32.43 5.46
N PRO A 258 -0.70 -33.46 4.63
CA PRO A 258 0.31 -34.12 3.80
C PRO A 258 0.87 -33.21 2.72
N ILE A 259 2.15 -33.37 2.42
CA ILE A 259 2.87 -32.61 1.38
C ILE A 259 3.91 -33.51 0.70
N ALA A 260 4.21 -33.22 -0.56
CA ALA A 260 5.39 -33.75 -1.25
C ALA A 260 6.31 -32.61 -1.67
N VAL A 261 7.62 -32.86 -1.63
CA VAL A 261 8.65 -31.97 -2.18
C VAL A 261 9.39 -32.69 -3.30
N LEU A 262 9.45 -32.03 -4.45
CA LEU A 262 10.19 -32.46 -5.62
C LEU A 262 11.41 -31.54 -5.74
N TYR A 263 12.62 -32.08 -5.68
CA TYR A 263 13.86 -31.34 -5.94
C TYR A 263 14.30 -31.67 -7.36
N ILE A 264 14.47 -30.65 -8.20
CA ILE A 264 14.75 -30.78 -9.63
C ILE A 264 16.06 -30.06 -9.92
N ASP A 265 16.90 -30.67 -10.74
CA ASP A 265 18.16 -30.08 -11.18
C ASP A 265 18.36 -30.33 -12.66
N LEU A 266 18.82 -29.30 -13.38
CA LEU A 266 19.04 -29.38 -14.82
C LEU A 266 20.33 -30.14 -15.12
N ASP A 267 20.18 -31.23 -15.86
CA ASP A 267 21.30 -32.09 -16.22
C ASP A 267 22.23 -31.37 -17.20
N ASP A 268 23.51 -31.24 -16.82
CA ASP A 268 24.57 -30.68 -17.66
C ASP A 268 24.29 -29.24 -18.13
N PHE A 269 23.73 -28.40 -17.25
CA PHE A 269 23.45 -27.00 -17.55
C PHE A 269 24.70 -26.13 -17.71
N LYS A 270 25.78 -26.42 -16.96
CA LYS A 270 27.03 -25.65 -17.02
C LYS A 270 27.63 -25.52 -18.44
N PRO A 271 27.72 -26.59 -19.26
CA PRO A 271 28.09 -26.48 -20.67
C PRO A 271 27.34 -25.42 -21.47
N VAL A 272 26.06 -25.17 -21.18
CA VAL A 272 25.27 -24.12 -21.86
C VAL A 272 25.84 -22.74 -21.54
N ASN A 273 26.16 -22.47 -20.27
CA ASN A 273 26.82 -21.22 -19.86
C ASN A 273 28.22 -21.09 -20.46
N ASP A 274 28.99 -22.19 -20.46
CA ASP A 274 30.37 -22.19 -20.92
C ASP A 274 30.47 -21.99 -22.45
N GLU A 275 29.51 -22.49 -23.23
CA GLU A 275 29.49 -22.41 -24.70
C GLU A 275 28.77 -21.16 -25.23
N TYR A 276 27.64 -20.77 -24.61
CA TYR A 276 26.76 -19.69 -25.11
C TYR A 276 26.74 -18.44 -24.22
N GLY A 277 27.45 -18.45 -23.09
CA GLY A 277 27.51 -17.34 -22.15
C GLY A 277 26.35 -17.31 -21.15
N HIS A 278 26.57 -16.56 -20.05
CA HIS A 278 25.60 -16.45 -18.96
C HIS A 278 24.26 -15.84 -19.35
N GLU A 279 24.23 -14.90 -20.30
CA GLU A 279 22.97 -14.29 -20.77
C GLU A 279 22.04 -15.34 -21.40
N VAL A 280 22.58 -16.27 -22.20
CA VAL A 280 21.79 -17.37 -22.79
C VAL A 280 21.37 -18.37 -21.71
N GLY A 281 22.24 -18.64 -20.73
CA GLY A 281 21.87 -19.43 -19.56
C GLY A 281 20.72 -18.83 -18.76
N ASP A 282 20.76 -17.52 -18.50
CA ASP A 282 19.71 -16.82 -17.77
C ASP A 282 18.37 -16.87 -18.51
N LEU A 283 18.37 -16.64 -19.83
CA LEU A 283 17.18 -16.79 -20.65
C LEU A 283 16.66 -18.23 -20.66
N MET A 284 17.56 -19.22 -20.64
CA MET A 284 17.17 -20.63 -20.55
C MET A 284 16.51 -20.94 -19.20
N LEU A 285 17.04 -20.43 -18.10
CA LEU A 285 16.44 -20.57 -16.76
C LEU A 285 15.05 -19.93 -16.69
N VAL A 286 14.83 -18.80 -17.36
CA VAL A 286 13.51 -18.17 -17.47
C VAL A 286 12.54 -19.07 -18.26
N GLU A 287 12.95 -19.62 -19.40
CA GLU A 287 12.11 -20.52 -20.20
C GLU A 287 11.79 -21.83 -19.44
N ILE A 288 12.76 -22.40 -18.74
CA ILE A 288 12.55 -23.60 -17.90
C ILE A 288 11.60 -23.31 -16.75
N SER A 289 11.77 -22.17 -16.05
CA SER A 289 10.85 -21.72 -15.00
C SER A 289 9.42 -21.66 -15.50
N ARG A 290 9.22 -21.08 -16.69
CA ARG A 290 7.90 -20.99 -17.34
C ARG A 290 7.29 -22.36 -17.62
N ARG A 291 8.11 -23.32 -18.08
CA ARG A 291 7.66 -24.70 -18.37
C ARG A 291 7.28 -25.46 -17.12
N ILE A 292 8.09 -25.36 -16.06
CA ILE A 292 7.79 -25.98 -14.77
C ILE A 292 6.49 -25.39 -14.21
N ASN A 293 6.37 -24.07 -14.18
CA ASN A 293 5.18 -23.39 -13.63
C ASN A 293 3.90 -23.71 -14.41
N ALA A 294 3.97 -23.81 -15.74
CA ALA A 294 2.83 -24.23 -16.57
C ALA A 294 2.47 -25.72 -16.43
N SER A 295 3.35 -26.50 -15.79
CA SER A 295 3.23 -27.94 -15.62
C SER A 295 2.97 -28.34 -14.17
N VAL A 296 2.61 -27.43 -13.27
CA VAL A 296 2.14 -27.79 -11.93
C VAL A 296 0.64 -27.49 -11.78
N ARG A 297 0.02 -27.98 -10.70
CA ARG A 297 -1.36 -27.63 -10.37
C ARG A 297 -1.40 -26.21 -9.81
N GLU A 298 -2.56 -25.57 -9.86
CA GLU A 298 -2.75 -24.21 -9.33
C GLU A 298 -2.42 -24.08 -7.82
N ILE A 299 -2.55 -25.17 -7.08
CA ILE A 299 -2.26 -25.25 -5.64
C ILE A 299 -0.81 -25.61 -5.31
N ASP A 300 0.00 -25.96 -6.31
CA ASP A 300 1.40 -26.34 -6.13
C ASP A 300 2.28 -25.08 -6.20
N PHE A 301 3.41 -25.09 -5.49
CA PHE A 301 4.30 -23.93 -5.39
C PHE A 301 5.67 -24.25 -5.98
N VAL A 302 6.10 -23.42 -6.94
CA VAL A 302 7.39 -23.59 -7.63
C VAL A 302 8.40 -22.59 -7.09
N ALA A 303 9.61 -23.08 -6.82
CA ALA A 303 10.74 -22.28 -6.38
C ALA A 303 11.99 -22.56 -7.19
N ARG A 304 12.84 -21.55 -7.35
CA ARG A 304 14.23 -21.68 -7.75
C ARG A 304 15.12 -21.54 -6.51
N LEU A 305 15.88 -22.58 -6.20
CA LEU A 305 16.70 -22.62 -4.99
C LEU A 305 18.06 -21.96 -5.18
N GLY A 306 18.53 -21.89 -6.42
CA GLY A 306 19.77 -21.24 -6.86
C GLY A 306 20.35 -21.95 -8.07
N GLY A 307 21.09 -21.23 -8.93
CA GLY A 307 21.72 -21.85 -10.12
C GLY A 307 20.70 -22.52 -11.03
N ASP A 308 20.87 -23.81 -11.25
CA ASP A 308 20.05 -24.73 -12.04
C ASP A 308 19.12 -25.63 -11.19
N GLU A 309 18.96 -25.31 -9.91
CA GLU A 309 18.15 -26.06 -8.96
C GLU A 309 16.76 -25.44 -8.75
N PHE A 310 15.75 -26.29 -8.87
CA PHE A 310 14.34 -25.96 -8.66
C PHE A 310 13.73 -26.87 -7.60
N ALA A 311 12.66 -26.41 -6.98
CA ALA A 311 11.83 -27.25 -6.13
C ALA A 311 10.35 -26.99 -6.37
N VAL A 312 9.53 -28.03 -6.21
CA VAL A 312 8.07 -27.92 -6.21
C VAL A 312 7.54 -28.49 -4.90
N LEU A 313 6.75 -27.71 -4.19
CA LEU A 313 5.96 -28.15 -3.05
C LEU A 313 4.54 -28.46 -3.51
N CYS A 314 4.11 -29.70 -3.29
CA CYS A 314 2.78 -30.19 -3.69
C CYS A 314 1.94 -30.50 -2.45
N PRO A 315 1.04 -29.60 -2.03
CA PRO A 315 0.12 -29.86 -0.93
C PRO A 315 -0.85 -31.01 -1.23
N GLY A 316 -1.28 -31.72 -0.20
CA GLY A 316 -2.31 -32.77 -0.27
C GLY A 316 -1.85 -34.10 -0.86
N ILE A 317 -0.58 -34.23 -1.23
CA ILE A 317 -0.02 -35.48 -1.77
C ILE A 317 0.31 -36.44 -0.62
N THR A 318 -0.30 -37.62 -0.65
CA THR A 318 -0.07 -38.70 0.33
C THR A 318 0.65 -39.91 -0.26
N ASP A 319 0.63 -40.05 -1.59
CA ASP A 319 1.22 -41.17 -2.30
C ASP A 319 2.48 -40.73 -3.05
N SER A 320 3.57 -41.48 -2.88
CA SER A 320 4.82 -41.21 -3.55
C SER A 320 4.75 -41.51 -5.04
N SER A 321 3.83 -42.39 -5.48
CA SER A 321 3.55 -42.63 -6.89
C SER A 321 2.98 -41.38 -7.55
N GLU A 322 2.02 -40.71 -6.92
CA GLU A 322 1.44 -39.46 -7.43
C GLU A 322 2.51 -38.36 -7.50
N ALA A 323 3.33 -38.22 -6.46
CA ALA A 323 4.44 -37.27 -6.46
C ALA A 323 5.46 -37.57 -7.58
N ALA A 324 5.76 -38.85 -7.83
CA ALA A 324 6.67 -39.27 -8.90
C ALA A 324 6.09 -38.98 -10.29
N GLU A 325 4.80 -39.21 -10.53
CA GLU A 325 4.14 -38.87 -11.79
C GLU A 325 4.20 -37.37 -12.09
N ILE A 326 4.02 -36.52 -11.06
CA ILE A 326 4.21 -35.08 -11.18
C ILE A 326 5.66 -34.78 -11.60
N ALA A 327 6.65 -35.38 -10.92
CA ALA A 327 8.05 -35.18 -11.23
C ALA A 327 8.43 -35.63 -12.65
N GLU A 328 7.92 -36.77 -13.13
CA GLU A 328 8.16 -37.29 -14.48
C GLU A 328 7.60 -36.34 -15.54
N ARG A 329 6.41 -35.78 -15.28
CA ARG A 329 5.78 -34.80 -16.15
C ARG A 329 6.59 -33.50 -16.22
N LEU A 330 7.15 -33.06 -15.09
CA LEU A 330 8.03 -31.89 -15.05
C LEU A 330 9.34 -32.12 -15.83
N ILE A 331 10.00 -33.27 -15.64
CA ILE A 331 11.19 -33.64 -16.42
C ILE A 331 10.88 -33.66 -17.92
N SER A 332 9.74 -34.23 -18.31
CA SER A 332 9.31 -34.27 -19.70
C SER A 332 9.06 -32.88 -20.30
N ALA A 333 8.48 -31.97 -19.51
CA ALA A 333 8.25 -30.59 -19.93
C ALA A 333 9.56 -29.82 -20.10
N VAL A 334 10.53 -30.01 -19.21
CA VAL A 334 11.88 -29.43 -19.31
C VAL A 334 12.60 -29.90 -20.57
N ALA A 335 12.51 -31.20 -20.89
CA ALA A 335 13.18 -31.84 -22.02
C ALA A 335 12.64 -31.45 -23.42
N LEU A 336 11.60 -30.61 -23.49
CA LEU A 336 11.13 -30.06 -24.76
C LEU A 336 12.24 -29.21 -25.42
N PRO A 337 12.35 -29.18 -26.76
CA PRO A 337 13.30 -28.29 -27.42
C PRO A 337 13.07 -26.82 -27.02
N ALA A 338 14.16 -26.08 -26.79
CA ALA A 338 14.15 -24.65 -26.51
C ALA A 338 14.99 -23.93 -27.57
N ALA A 339 14.49 -22.79 -28.04
CA ALA A 339 15.21 -21.87 -28.91
C ALA A 339 15.33 -20.54 -28.16
N VAL A 340 16.52 -20.29 -27.61
CA VAL A 340 16.77 -19.19 -26.68
C VAL A 340 18.09 -18.53 -27.03
N GLY A 341 18.06 -17.27 -27.47
CA GLY A 341 19.24 -16.62 -28.03
C GLY A 341 19.80 -17.43 -29.20
N GLU A 342 21.07 -17.83 -29.10
CA GLU A 342 21.74 -18.68 -30.09
C GLU A 342 21.63 -20.18 -29.79
N PHE A 343 21.15 -20.55 -28.60
CA PHE A 343 20.96 -21.95 -28.24
C PHE A 343 19.71 -22.53 -28.90
N THR A 344 19.86 -23.67 -29.58
CA THR A 344 18.74 -24.50 -30.05
C THR A 344 19.00 -25.96 -29.70
N GLY A 345 18.23 -26.50 -28.76
CA GLY A 345 18.50 -27.85 -28.26
C GLY A 345 17.56 -28.28 -27.15
N LYS A 346 17.95 -29.33 -26.44
CA LYS A 346 17.24 -29.87 -25.28
C LYS A 346 18.15 -29.87 -24.07
N ILE A 347 17.57 -29.66 -22.89
CA ILE A 347 18.25 -29.82 -21.60
C ILE A 347 17.48 -30.86 -20.80
N GLY A 348 18.20 -31.77 -20.16
CA GLY A 348 17.61 -32.78 -19.30
C GLY A 348 17.34 -32.22 -17.90
N ALA A 349 16.54 -32.93 -17.12
CA ALA A 349 16.46 -32.69 -15.69
C ALA A 349 16.33 -34.02 -14.95
N SER A 350 16.92 -34.08 -13.77
CA SER A 350 16.71 -35.16 -12.83
C SER A 350 15.89 -34.65 -11.65
N ALA A 351 15.09 -35.53 -11.03
CA ALA A 351 14.28 -35.16 -9.87
C ALA A 351 14.38 -36.16 -8.72
N GLY A 352 14.38 -35.64 -7.50
CA GLY A 352 14.24 -36.39 -6.27
C GLY A 352 12.93 -36.04 -5.56
N VAL A 353 12.24 -37.04 -5.03
CA VAL A 353 10.93 -36.87 -4.38
C VAL A 353 11.02 -37.27 -2.91
N ALA A 354 10.42 -36.46 -2.03
CA ALA A 354 10.22 -36.81 -0.62
C ALA A 354 8.81 -36.45 -0.16
N LEU A 355 8.19 -37.36 0.61
CA LEU A 355 6.91 -37.11 1.27
C LEU A 355 7.13 -36.59 2.69
N GLY A 356 6.25 -35.71 3.12
CA GLY A 356 6.21 -35.19 4.48
C GLY A 356 4.81 -34.73 4.88
N ASP A 357 4.76 -33.95 5.95
CA ASP A 357 3.55 -33.36 6.49
C ASP A 357 3.84 -31.98 7.10
N SER A 358 2.83 -31.32 7.65
CA SER A 358 2.96 -30.03 8.32
C SER A 358 3.85 -30.03 9.58
N LYS A 359 4.27 -31.21 10.08
CA LYS A 359 5.21 -31.33 11.21
C LYS A 359 6.66 -31.49 10.74
N SER A 360 6.86 -31.75 9.46
CA SER A 360 8.18 -31.93 8.88
C SER A 360 8.92 -30.59 8.84
N GLU A 361 10.24 -30.60 9.03
CA GLU A 361 11.05 -29.39 8.89
C GLU A 361 11.34 -29.16 7.39
N PRO A 362 11.07 -27.95 6.82
CA PRO A 362 11.25 -27.69 5.38
C PRO A 362 12.65 -28.05 4.87
N ALA A 363 13.68 -27.67 5.63
CA ALA A 363 15.08 -27.92 5.28
C ALA A 363 15.42 -29.42 5.30
N ALA A 364 14.89 -30.17 6.26
CA ALA A 364 15.10 -31.62 6.36
C ALA A 364 14.39 -32.37 5.21
N LEU A 365 13.19 -31.93 4.84
CA LEU A 365 12.44 -32.54 3.74
C LEU A 365 13.11 -32.26 2.38
N LEU A 366 13.56 -31.02 2.14
CA LEU A 366 14.35 -30.67 0.97
C LEU A 366 15.65 -31.50 0.89
N ARG A 367 16.36 -31.68 2.01
CA ARG A 367 17.55 -32.54 2.05
C ARG A 367 17.23 -33.99 1.73
N THR A 368 16.08 -34.48 2.16
CA THR A 368 15.62 -35.84 1.85
C THR A 368 15.35 -35.99 0.36
N ALA A 369 14.74 -34.99 -0.28
CA ALA A 369 14.52 -34.97 -1.72
C ALA A 369 15.84 -34.85 -2.50
N ASP A 370 16.80 -34.04 -2.03
CA ASP A 370 18.14 -33.91 -2.62
C ASP A 370 18.93 -35.24 -2.60
N VAL A 371 18.84 -36.01 -1.51
CA VAL A 371 19.42 -37.36 -1.46
C VAL A 371 18.80 -38.29 -2.51
N ALA A 372 17.49 -38.20 -2.73
CA ALA A 372 16.84 -38.96 -3.80
C ALA A 372 17.28 -38.45 -5.19
N LEU A 373 17.40 -37.14 -5.39
CA LEU A 373 17.90 -36.54 -6.64
C LEU A 373 19.30 -37.05 -6.99
N TYR A 374 20.19 -37.16 -5.99
CA TYR A 374 21.51 -37.74 -6.19
C TYR A 374 21.45 -39.20 -6.70
N GLN A 375 20.48 -39.99 -6.25
CA GLN A 375 20.24 -41.35 -6.77
C GLN A 375 19.74 -41.32 -8.22
N ALA A 376 18.87 -40.36 -8.58
CA ALA A 376 18.45 -40.17 -9.96
C ALA A 376 19.64 -39.84 -10.88
N LYS A 377 20.52 -38.92 -10.45
CA LYS A 377 21.72 -38.53 -11.20
C LYS A 377 22.69 -39.70 -11.38
N THR A 378 23.00 -40.44 -10.31
CA THR A 378 23.92 -41.60 -10.40
C THR A 378 23.32 -42.80 -11.13
N GLY A 379 21.99 -42.89 -11.18
CA GLY A 379 21.28 -43.89 -11.97
C GLY A 379 21.38 -43.70 -13.49
N GLY A 380 21.84 -42.55 -13.96
CA GLY A 380 21.97 -42.22 -15.39
C GLY A 380 21.15 -41.00 -15.83
N LYS A 381 20.79 -40.11 -14.88
CA LYS A 381 20.10 -38.83 -15.13
C LYS A 381 18.71 -38.98 -15.79
N GLN A 382 18.07 -37.85 -16.08
CA GLN A 382 16.77 -37.76 -16.79
C GLN A 382 15.69 -38.66 -16.20
N ARG A 383 15.62 -38.74 -14.87
CA ARG A 383 14.71 -39.64 -14.17
C ARG A 383 14.31 -39.09 -12.81
N VAL A 384 13.30 -39.74 -12.25
CA VAL A 384 12.84 -39.53 -10.89
C VAL A 384 13.39 -40.62 -9.98
N ALA A 385 13.77 -40.23 -8.77
CA ALA A 385 13.98 -41.16 -7.67
C ALA A 385 13.16 -40.71 -6.46
N VAL A 386 12.62 -41.67 -5.72
CA VAL A 386 11.77 -41.43 -4.56
C VAL A 386 12.53 -41.82 -3.31
N SER A 387 12.56 -40.93 -2.32
CA SER A 387 13.05 -41.25 -1.00
C SER A 387 12.03 -42.11 -0.25
N ASN A 388 12.41 -43.34 0.07
CA ASN A 388 11.64 -44.19 0.95
C ASN A 388 11.91 -43.75 2.39
N GLY A 389 11.15 -42.76 2.88
CA GLY A 389 11.16 -42.38 4.28
C GLY A 389 10.73 -43.56 5.14
N ALA A 390 11.68 -44.30 5.73
CA ALA A 390 11.38 -45.23 6.79
C ALA A 390 10.97 -44.42 8.03
N THR A 391 9.68 -44.42 8.35
CA THR A 391 9.14 -44.06 9.67
C THR A 391 9.73 -45.02 10.69
N THR A 392 10.97 -44.78 11.14
CA THR A 392 11.54 -45.51 12.27
C THR A 392 11.01 -44.84 13.52
N THR A 393 9.82 -45.26 13.94
CA THR A 393 9.39 -45.11 15.33
C THR A 393 10.30 -46.03 16.16
N VAL A 394 11.37 -45.47 16.72
CA VAL A 394 12.11 -46.16 17.80
C VAL A 394 11.27 -45.97 19.06
N GLY A 395 10.83 -47.09 19.64
CA GLY A 395 10.04 -47.15 20.86
C GLY A 395 10.84 -46.96 22.14
#